data_AF-A0A3A1X9M3-F1
#
_entry.id   AF-A0A3A1X9M3-F1
#
_cell.length_a   1.000
_cell.length_b   1.000
_cell.length_c   1.000
_cell.angle_alpha   90.00
_cell.angle_beta   90.00
_cell.angle_gamma   90.00
#
_symmetry.space_group_name_H-M   'P 1'
#
loop_
_entity.id
_entity.type
_entity.pdbx_description
1 polymer ?
#
loop_
_entity_poly.entity_id
_entity_poly.type
_entity_poly.pdbx_seq_one_letter_code
_entity_poly.pdbx_strand_id
1 'polypeptide(L)'
;VKYAGDSKDLVNKSFNNPSSSSSDPSDSSESQDRAYFAESNVDKDAQVLESSLLSAQSGTGSAASVASWATNGDLKGLSATSCVSPSMRQNFIIPRIAEGVSVRLNSVNLSSKPTVVSVKAWSTNKSGAQLNLSTGSTFTVPAHSDAYFNISAAASKSDGLYIQVLSEQAPVSSFVKFIRSSGLASKGVDIISPQESASLEPVLPGVSEGDQAKAYIWSNKSGKVDLYWLDDSGKKSIKQVDFSARQIQVVDLPEVPKGVGAIFAQSNVPIFAMASVEKSGKDGQSDIAFVNAVHSITNSALVSPFSADETSLHIANGSVDNANVKLSAYDSSGLKVASKTIEVKSYTVSTILAKDINPKAVMFTLKSKSGVSFASRIQSKAVNDAGFAGVAWIPSKSLDPNSISVKVRSNPSIVK
;
A
#
# COMPACT_ATOMS: atom_id res chain seq x y z
N VAL A 1 7.03 29.85 -1.30
CA VAL A 1 5.91 28.91 -1.00
C VAL A 1 4.65 29.45 -1.66
N LYS A 2 4.29 28.97 -2.85
CA LYS A 2 2.96 29.24 -3.44
C LYS A 2 2.04 28.12 -2.97
N TYR A 3 1.03 28.48 -2.20
CA TYR A 3 0.00 27.58 -1.70
C TYR A 3 -0.80 26.96 -2.86
N ALA A 4 -1.21 25.71 -2.66
CA ALA A 4 -2.00 24.89 -3.56
C ALA A 4 -3.22 25.66 -4.09
N GLY A 5 -3.33 25.74 -5.42
CA GLY A 5 -4.60 26.03 -6.06
C GLY A 5 -5.43 24.75 -6.07
N ASP A 6 -6.74 24.90 -5.83
CA ASP A 6 -7.73 23.85 -6.05
C ASP A 6 -7.52 23.26 -7.46
N SER A 7 -7.26 21.95 -7.55
CA SER A 7 -7.13 21.23 -8.82
C SER A 7 -8.52 21.19 -9.48
N LYS A 8 -8.79 22.16 -10.36
CA LYS A 8 -10.11 22.32 -10.98
C LYS A 8 -10.41 21.35 -12.11
N ASP A 9 -9.43 20.59 -12.61
CA ASP A 9 -9.65 19.60 -13.66
C ASP A 9 -8.76 18.37 -13.44
N LEU A 10 -9.33 17.24 -13.02
CA LEU A 10 -8.68 15.94 -13.21
C LEU A 10 -8.58 15.68 -14.72
N VAL A 11 -7.39 15.83 -15.29
CA VAL A 11 -7.17 15.60 -16.72
C VAL A 11 -7.11 14.09 -16.97
N ASN A 12 -8.17 13.53 -17.56
CA ASN A 12 -8.16 12.18 -18.09
C ASN A 12 -7.24 12.12 -19.32
N LYS A 13 -6.01 11.62 -19.16
CA LYS A 13 -5.19 11.19 -20.30
C LYS A 13 -5.57 9.76 -20.67
N SER A 14 -6.20 9.58 -21.82
CA SER A 14 -6.38 8.27 -22.41
C SER A 14 -5.05 7.79 -22.99
N PHE A 15 -4.49 6.72 -22.42
CA PHE A 15 -3.35 6.03 -23.00
C PHE A 15 -3.86 5.02 -24.04
N ASN A 16 -4.05 5.48 -25.27
CA ASN A 16 -4.14 4.60 -26.43
C ASN A 16 -2.72 4.40 -26.97
N ASN A 17 -2.09 3.26 -26.71
CA ASN A 17 -0.77 3.00 -27.31
C ASN A 17 -0.91 2.29 -28.68
N PRO A 18 -0.11 2.69 -29.69
CA PRO A 18 -0.22 2.22 -31.06
C PRO A 18 0.59 0.92 -31.30
N SER A 19 0.17 0.15 -32.30
CA SER A 19 0.89 -0.94 -32.97
C SER A 19 1.39 -2.12 -32.11
N SER A 20 0.57 -3.18 -32.08
CA SER A 20 1.07 -4.55 -32.05
C SER A 20 1.77 -4.85 -33.39
N SER A 21 3.09 -4.66 -33.48
CA SER A 21 3.89 -5.28 -34.55
C SER A 21 4.58 -6.53 -34.02
N SER A 22 3.78 -7.54 -33.67
CA SER A 22 4.25 -8.92 -33.61
C SER A 22 3.23 -9.79 -34.36
N SER A 23 3.17 -9.62 -35.67
CA SER A 23 2.61 -10.61 -36.57
C SER A 23 3.69 -11.66 -36.86
N ASP A 24 4.08 -12.43 -35.84
CA ASP A 24 4.76 -13.70 -36.08
C ASP A 24 3.80 -14.84 -35.74
N PRO A 25 3.15 -15.47 -36.74
CA PRO A 25 2.11 -16.47 -36.51
C PRO A 25 2.64 -17.82 -36.03
N SER A 26 3.95 -17.99 -35.80
CA SER A 26 4.54 -19.30 -35.51
C SER A 26 4.64 -19.67 -34.02
N ASP A 27 4.23 -18.81 -33.09
CA ASP A 27 4.32 -19.10 -31.65
C ASP A 27 2.96 -19.52 -31.06
N SER A 28 2.48 -20.68 -31.54
CA SER A 28 1.13 -21.17 -31.31
C SER A 28 1.01 -22.22 -30.18
N SER A 29 1.67 -22.04 -29.03
CA SER A 29 1.46 -22.98 -27.90
C SER A 29 1.62 -22.45 -26.47
N GLU A 30 1.78 -21.16 -26.21
CA GLU A 30 1.54 -20.60 -24.88
C GLU A 30 0.61 -19.39 -25.02
N SER A 31 -0.45 -19.33 -24.20
CA SER A 31 -1.33 -18.16 -24.14
C SER A 31 -0.47 -16.91 -23.96
N GLN A 32 -0.37 -16.07 -24.98
CA GLN A 32 0.38 -14.82 -24.87
C GLN A 32 -0.34 -13.94 -23.83
N ASP A 33 0.14 -13.98 -22.59
CA ASP A 33 -0.27 -13.06 -21.54
C ASP A 33 0.05 -11.64 -22.04
N ARG A 34 -0.96 -10.93 -22.56
CA ARG A 34 -0.81 -9.58 -23.08
C ARG A 34 -0.82 -8.60 -21.92
N ALA A 35 0.28 -7.88 -21.76
CA ALA A 35 0.39 -6.76 -20.85
C ALA A 35 0.43 -5.44 -21.62
N TYR A 36 -0.21 -4.42 -21.07
CA TYR A 36 -0.11 -3.05 -21.57
C TYR A 36 0.53 -2.19 -20.49
N PHE A 37 1.47 -1.34 -20.92
CA PHE A 37 2.21 -0.46 -20.02
C PHE A 37 2.05 0.99 -20.46
N ALA A 38 1.94 1.88 -19.48
CA ALA A 38 1.93 3.32 -19.68
C ALA A 38 2.63 3.98 -18.49
N GLU A 39 3.34 5.07 -18.78
CA GLU A 39 4.06 5.87 -17.80
C GLU A 39 3.86 7.35 -18.11
N SER A 40 3.76 8.17 -17.06
CA SER A 40 3.70 9.63 -17.17
C SER A 40 4.23 10.27 -15.90
N ASN A 41 4.84 11.44 -16.04
CA ASN A 41 5.16 12.31 -14.92
C ASN A 41 3.88 12.98 -14.38
N VAL A 42 3.88 13.27 -13.09
CA VAL A 42 2.79 13.95 -12.36
C VAL A 42 3.31 15.29 -11.83
N ASP A 43 3.18 16.34 -12.64
CA ASP A 43 3.87 17.61 -12.36
C ASP A 43 3.03 18.64 -11.57
N LYS A 44 1.69 18.56 -11.61
CA LYS A 44 0.79 19.54 -10.96
C LYS A 44 -0.51 18.94 -10.43
N ASP A 45 -1.24 18.20 -11.27
CA ASP A 45 -2.58 17.73 -10.94
C ASP A 45 -2.59 16.23 -10.63
N ALA A 46 -3.53 15.80 -9.77
CA ALA A 46 -3.74 14.38 -9.53
C ALA A 46 -4.14 13.69 -10.84
N GLN A 47 -3.50 12.55 -11.13
CA GLN A 47 -3.81 11.74 -12.31
C GLN A 47 -4.63 10.52 -11.92
N VAL A 48 -5.50 10.11 -12.84
CA VAL A 48 -6.39 8.96 -12.68
C VAL A 48 -6.05 7.96 -13.78
N LEU A 49 -5.80 6.72 -13.38
CA LEU A 49 -5.77 5.61 -14.33
C LEU A 49 -7.18 5.03 -14.44
N GLU A 50 -7.78 5.14 -15.61
CA GLU A 50 -9.01 4.45 -15.97
C GLU A 50 -8.68 3.29 -16.89
N SER A 51 -9.08 2.08 -16.51
CA SER A 51 -8.92 0.87 -17.31
C SER A 51 -10.30 0.29 -17.63
N SER A 52 -10.53 -0.03 -18.90
CA SER A 52 -11.74 -0.72 -19.36
C SER A 52 -11.35 -2.10 -19.89
N LEU A 53 -11.85 -3.15 -19.27
CA LEU A 53 -11.60 -4.53 -19.67
C LEU A 53 -12.85 -5.11 -20.37
N LEU A 54 -12.65 -5.74 -21.53
CA LEU A 54 -13.73 -6.38 -22.30
C LEU A 54 -14.30 -7.62 -21.61
N SER A 55 -13.53 -8.23 -20.70
CA SER A 55 -13.93 -9.38 -19.89
C SER A 55 -13.27 -9.32 -18.52
N ALA A 56 -14.01 -9.71 -17.48
CA ALA A 56 -13.49 -9.83 -16.12
C ALA A 56 -13.32 -11.32 -15.77
N GLN A 57 -12.06 -11.79 -15.78
CA GLN A 57 -11.68 -13.14 -15.39
C GLN A 57 -10.57 -13.08 -14.33
N SER A 58 -10.43 -14.14 -13.54
CA SER A 58 -9.33 -14.27 -12.58
C SER A 58 -7.99 -14.14 -13.29
N GLY A 59 -7.13 -13.22 -12.82
CA GLY A 59 -5.86 -12.88 -13.47
C GLY A 59 -5.95 -11.76 -14.51
N THR A 60 -7.10 -11.13 -14.69
CA THR A 60 -7.26 -9.94 -15.55
C THR A 60 -7.58 -8.71 -14.72
N GLY A 61 -6.82 -7.63 -14.90
CA GLY A 61 -6.94 -6.43 -14.08
C GLY A 61 -5.95 -5.35 -14.50
N SER A 62 -5.89 -4.29 -13.70
CA SER A 62 -4.91 -3.21 -13.85
C SER A 62 -4.23 -2.95 -12.51
N ALA A 63 -2.93 -2.72 -12.55
CA ALA A 63 -2.15 -2.24 -11.42
C ALA A 63 -1.43 -0.96 -11.83
N ALA A 64 -1.28 -0.05 -10.88
CA ALA A 64 -0.55 1.19 -11.08
C ALA A 64 0.13 1.58 -9.77
N SER A 65 1.24 2.29 -9.91
CA SER A 65 2.02 2.80 -8.81
C SER A 65 2.51 4.19 -9.14
N VAL A 66 2.74 4.98 -8.11
CA VAL A 66 3.31 6.31 -8.20
C VAL A 66 4.50 6.39 -7.25
N ALA A 67 5.51 7.15 -7.65
CA ALA A 67 6.61 7.50 -6.79
C ALA A 67 6.97 8.97 -6.91
N SER A 68 7.61 9.48 -5.87
CA SER A 68 8.19 10.82 -5.81
C SER A 68 9.46 10.74 -4.97
N TRP A 69 10.50 11.46 -5.39
CA TRP A 69 11.74 11.55 -4.64
C TRP A 69 12.30 12.97 -4.73
N ALA A 70 13.08 13.34 -3.71
CA ALA A 70 13.81 14.59 -3.72
C ALA A 70 15.18 14.42 -3.06
N THR A 71 16.20 14.99 -3.71
CA THR A 71 17.58 15.07 -3.21
C THR A 71 17.93 16.47 -2.69
N ASN A 72 17.06 17.46 -2.96
CA ASN A 72 17.26 18.86 -2.62
C ASN A 72 15.99 19.44 -1.95
N GLY A 73 16.14 20.60 -1.32
CA GLY A 73 15.06 21.27 -0.59
C GLY A 73 14.79 20.64 0.77
N ASP A 74 13.63 20.96 1.34
CA ASP A 74 13.31 20.65 2.75
C ASP A 74 12.77 19.21 2.93
N LEU A 75 12.26 18.59 1.86
CA LEU A 75 11.57 17.28 1.90
C LEU A 75 12.35 16.20 1.14
N LYS A 76 13.60 15.98 1.53
CA LYS A 76 14.46 14.94 0.96
C LYS A 76 13.99 13.54 1.38
N GLY A 77 14.01 12.60 0.45
CA GLY A 77 13.58 11.22 0.69
C GLY A 77 12.93 10.60 -0.53
N LEU A 78 12.27 9.47 -0.31
CA LEU A 78 11.60 8.67 -1.32
C LEU A 78 10.22 8.28 -0.80
N SER A 79 9.19 8.44 -1.63
CA SER A 79 7.87 7.87 -1.38
C SER A 79 7.41 7.13 -2.62
N ALA A 80 6.76 6.00 -2.42
CA ALA A 80 6.10 5.26 -3.47
C ALA A 80 4.93 4.48 -2.90
N THR A 81 3.87 4.32 -3.69
CA THR A 81 2.71 3.54 -3.27
C THR A 81 1.97 3.01 -4.50
N SER A 82 1.13 1.99 -4.30
CA SER A 82 0.22 1.56 -5.36
C SER A 82 -1.03 2.46 -5.38
N CYS A 83 -1.56 2.73 -6.56
CA CYS A 83 -2.75 3.56 -6.72
C CYS A 83 -3.94 2.98 -5.94
N VAL A 84 -4.75 3.86 -5.34
CA VAL A 84 -5.89 3.46 -4.50
C VAL A 84 -7.16 3.39 -5.34
N SER A 85 -7.83 2.24 -5.32
CA SER A 85 -9.14 2.08 -5.95
C SER A 85 -10.24 2.80 -5.16
N PRO A 86 -11.22 3.44 -5.84
CA PRO A 86 -12.31 4.11 -5.14
C PRO A 86 -13.12 3.17 -4.25
N SER A 87 -13.47 3.60 -3.04
CA SER A 87 -14.32 2.84 -2.11
C SER A 87 -15.18 3.76 -1.23
N MET A 88 -16.36 3.27 -0.84
CA MET A 88 -17.25 3.94 0.13
C MET A 88 -16.71 3.89 1.56
N ARG A 89 -15.84 2.92 1.88
CA ARG A 89 -15.25 2.74 3.20
C ARG A 89 -13.78 2.38 3.08
N GLN A 90 -12.93 3.15 3.76
CA GLN A 90 -11.49 2.90 3.84
C GLN A 90 -11.04 3.06 5.28
N ASN A 91 -10.06 2.26 5.70
CA ASN A 91 -9.52 2.33 7.05
C ASN A 91 -8.03 2.62 6.96
N PHE A 92 -7.48 3.38 7.90
CA PHE A 92 -6.07 3.75 7.94
C PHE A 92 -5.54 3.56 9.35
N ILE A 93 -4.27 3.20 9.45
CA ILE A 93 -3.50 3.32 10.68
C ILE A 93 -2.53 4.47 10.46
N ILE A 94 -2.52 5.42 11.38
CA ILE A 94 -1.68 6.62 11.33
C ILE A 94 -0.68 6.51 12.47
N PRO A 95 0.62 6.71 12.23
CA PRO A 95 1.63 6.74 13.28
C PRO A 95 1.46 7.98 14.17
N ARG A 96 2.36 8.14 15.15
CA ARG A 96 2.39 9.28 16.06
C ARG A 96 2.37 10.61 15.31
N ILE A 97 1.50 11.52 15.77
CA ILE A 97 1.40 12.91 15.35
C ILE A 97 2.02 13.77 16.44
N ALA A 98 3.19 14.33 16.18
CA ALA A 98 3.92 15.20 17.10
C ALA A 98 4.33 16.50 16.40
N GLU A 99 5.08 17.35 17.11
CA GLU A 99 5.73 18.50 16.49
C GLU A 99 6.62 18.05 15.32
N GLY A 100 6.60 18.81 14.22
CA GLY A 100 7.31 18.44 12.99
C GLY A 100 6.62 17.35 12.15
N VAL A 101 5.43 16.86 12.53
CA VAL A 101 4.66 15.87 11.76
C VAL A 101 3.44 16.50 11.09
N SER A 102 3.38 16.43 9.77
CA SER A 102 2.21 16.82 8.98
C SER A 102 1.53 15.59 8.38
N VAL A 103 0.24 15.42 8.68
CA VAL A 103 -0.59 14.32 8.20
C VAL A 103 -1.86 14.87 7.57
N ARG A 104 -2.08 14.54 6.30
CA ARG A 104 -3.27 14.95 5.54
C ARG A 104 -3.91 13.73 4.91
N LEU A 105 -5.21 13.56 5.12
CA LEU A 105 -6.03 12.62 4.36
C LEU A 105 -6.47 13.31 3.08
N ASN A 106 -6.01 12.82 1.94
CA ASN A 106 -6.43 13.26 0.62
C ASN A 106 -7.50 12.29 0.11
N SER A 107 -8.54 12.82 -0.52
CA SER A 107 -9.60 12.04 -1.16
C SER A 107 -9.89 12.58 -2.54
N VAL A 108 -9.90 11.70 -3.54
CA VAL A 108 -10.21 12.02 -4.94
C VAL A 108 -11.58 11.44 -5.28
N ASN A 109 -12.45 12.27 -5.87
CA ASN A 109 -13.77 11.87 -6.31
C ASN A 109 -13.85 11.86 -7.84
N LEU A 110 -13.94 10.66 -8.40
CA LEU A 110 -14.02 10.45 -9.86
C LEU A 110 -15.43 10.61 -10.42
N SER A 111 -16.44 10.76 -9.55
CA SER A 111 -17.84 10.83 -9.96
C SER A 111 -18.23 12.24 -10.38
N SER A 112 -19.36 12.31 -11.10
CA SER A 112 -19.99 13.55 -11.54
C SER A 112 -20.79 14.29 -10.45
N LYS A 113 -20.78 13.80 -9.21
CA LYS A 113 -21.48 14.41 -8.07
C LYS A 113 -20.53 14.66 -6.91
N PRO A 114 -20.61 15.82 -6.22
CA PRO A 114 -19.87 16.01 -4.99
C PRO A 114 -20.30 14.98 -3.95
N THR A 115 -19.40 14.61 -3.04
CA THR A 115 -19.69 13.68 -1.93
C THR A 115 -19.13 14.20 -0.63
N VAL A 116 -19.85 13.96 0.46
CA VAL A 116 -19.35 14.23 1.81
C VAL A 116 -18.60 13.00 2.30
N VAL A 117 -17.41 13.24 2.85
CA VAL A 117 -16.57 12.23 3.48
C VAL A 117 -16.55 12.48 4.98
N SER A 118 -16.93 11.46 5.76
CA SER A 118 -16.86 11.43 7.22
C SER A 118 -15.62 10.68 7.71
N VAL A 119 -14.97 11.23 8.72
CA VAL A 119 -13.75 10.74 9.35
C VAL A 119 -14.04 10.40 10.80
N LYS A 120 -13.86 9.12 11.17
CA LYS A 120 -13.93 8.65 12.56
C LYS A 120 -12.55 8.21 13.00
N ALA A 121 -12.17 8.53 14.23
CA ALA A 121 -10.83 8.23 14.74
C ALA A 121 -10.86 7.59 16.12
N TRP A 122 -9.91 6.70 16.38
CA TRP A 122 -9.63 6.09 17.68
C TRP A 122 -8.12 6.19 17.94
N SER A 123 -7.72 6.37 19.20
CA SER A 123 -6.32 6.58 19.59
C SER A 123 -5.80 5.46 20.48
N THR A 124 -4.57 5.63 20.95
CA THR A 124 -3.97 4.92 22.10
C THR A 124 -4.67 5.18 23.46
N ASN A 125 -5.81 5.88 23.50
CA ASN A 125 -6.49 6.23 24.76
C ASN A 125 -7.09 4.98 25.42
N LYS A 126 -6.81 4.81 26.72
CA LYS A 126 -7.28 3.69 27.56
C LYS A 126 -8.80 3.46 27.58
N SER A 127 -9.61 4.45 27.19
CA SER A 127 -11.07 4.29 27.16
C SER A 127 -11.60 3.51 25.94
N GLY A 128 -10.83 3.41 24.85
CA GLY A 128 -11.32 2.88 23.57
C GLY A 128 -12.47 3.68 22.93
N ALA A 129 -12.77 4.86 23.48
CA ALA A 129 -13.80 5.75 22.94
C ALA A 129 -13.34 6.36 21.61
N GLN A 130 -14.30 6.64 20.74
CA GLN A 130 -14.04 7.40 19.53
C GLN A 130 -13.57 8.81 19.92
N LEU A 131 -12.55 9.32 19.23
CA LEU A 131 -12.08 10.68 19.42
C LEU A 131 -13.10 11.70 18.89
N ASN A 132 -13.22 12.80 19.61
CA ASN A 132 -13.83 14.03 19.11
C ASN A 132 -12.75 14.84 18.38
N LEU A 133 -12.87 14.96 17.06
CA LEU A 133 -11.94 15.71 16.23
C LEU A 133 -12.17 17.22 16.38
N SER A 134 -11.10 17.98 16.62
CA SER A 134 -11.17 19.41 16.96
C SER A 134 -11.65 20.31 15.82
N THR A 135 -11.40 19.92 14.57
CA THR A 135 -11.74 20.70 13.37
C THR A 135 -12.99 20.15 12.65
N GLY A 136 -13.85 19.42 13.37
CA GLY A 136 -14.94 18.65 12.77
C GLY A 136 -14.49 17.31 12.20
N SER A 137 -15.45 16.52 11.72
CA SER A 137 -15.26 15.14 11.28
C SER A 137 -15.75 14.87 9.86
N THR A 138 -16.03 15.92 9.08
CA THR A 138 -16.49 15.79 7.70
C THR A 138 -15.81 16.81 6.79
N PHE A 139 -15.71 16.49 5.51
CA PHE A 139 -15.31 17.41 4.46
C PHE A 139 -15.97 17.03 3.13
N THR A 140 -16.14 17.99 2.23
CA THR A 140 -16.75 17.74 0.91
C THR A 140 -15.68 17.57 -0.15
N VAL A 141 -15.80 16.53 -0.96
CA VAL A 141 -14.96 16.32 -2.15
C VAL A 141 -15.81 16.66 -3.38
N PRO A 142 -15.46 17.71 -4.14
CA PRO A 142 -16.22 18.09 -5.34
C PRO A 142 -16.25 16.98 -6.40
N ALA A 143 -17.14 17.09 -7.38
CA ALA A 143 -17.14 16.21 -8.54
C ALA A 143 -15.84 16.39 -9.34
N HIS A 144 -15.27 15.30 -9.85
CA HIS A 144 -14.05 15.29 -10.68
C HIS A 144 -12.87 16.09 -10.09
N SER A 145 -12.71 16.07 -8.77
CA SER A 145 -11.68 16.84 -8.07
C SER A 145 -11.21 16.09 -6.82
N ASP A 146 -10.27 16.70 -6.11
CA ASP A 146 -9.77 16.22 -4.83
C ASP A 146 -9.97 17.26 -3.73
N ALA A 147 -10.02 16.78 -2.49
CA ALA A 147 -10.00 17.61 -1.30
C ALA A 147 -9.20 16.90 -0.21
N TYR A 148 -8.83 17.64 0.83
CA TYR A 148 -8.09 17.06 1.95
C TYR A 148 -8.67 17.43 3.31
N PHE A 149 -8.47 16.53 4.26
CA PHE A 149 -8.74 16.71 5.69
C PHE A 149 -7.41 16.73 6.46
N ASN A 150 -7.17 17.77 7.26
CA ASN A 150 -5.93 17.92 8.02
C ASN A 150 -5.99 17.14 9.34
N ILE A 151 -5.46 15.91 9.34
CA ILE A 151 -5.46 15.03 10.51
C ILE A 151 -4.61 15.63 11.64
N SER A 152 -3.45 16.24 11.33
CA SER A 152 -2.58 16.86 12.34
C SER A 152 -3.28 17.97 13.12
N ALA A 153 -4.16 18.75 12.47
CA ALA A 153 -4.95 19.78 13.13
C ALA A 153 -6.11 19.19 13.95
N ALA A 154 -6.76 18.15 13.42
CA ALA A 154 -7.94 17.52 14.01
C ALA A 154 -7.64 16.65 15.25
N ALA A 155 -6.45 16.05 15.31
CA ALA A 155 -6.03 15.09 16.34
C ALA A 155 -4.56 15.27 16.72
N SER A 156 -4.18 16.49 17.10
CA SER A 156 -2.80 16.84 17.48
C SER A 156 -2.30 16.02 18.68
N LYS A 157 -1.00 15.70 18.72
CA LYS A 157 -0.33 15.02 19.83
C LYS A 157 -0.85 13.61 20.14
N SER A 158 -1.33 12.90 19.12
CA SER A 158 -1.70 11.49 19.24
C SER A 158 -0.47 10.59 19.08
N ASP A 159 -0.36 9.53 19.90
CA ASP A 159 0.69 8.50 19.74
C ASP A 159 0.41 7.50 18.61
N GLY A 160 -0.77 7.58 17.98
CA GLY A 160 -1.18 6.75 16.86
C GLY A 160 -2.70 6.71 16.75
N LEU A 161 -3.22 6.66 15.52
CA LEU A 161 -4.65 6.67 15.24
C LEU A 161 -5.08 5.50 14.36
N TYR A 162 -6.26 4.96 14.64
CA TYR A 162 -7.04 4.22 13.65
C TYR A 162 -8.08 5.18 13.10
N ILE A 163 -8.12 5.34 11.78
CA ILE A 163 -9.07 6.21 11.11
C ILE A 163 -9.97 5.38 10.20
N GLN A 164 -11.27 5.61 10.28
CA GLN A 164 -12.25 5.13 9.32
C GLN A 164 -12.78 6.31 8.50
N VAL A 165 -12.69 6.17 7.19
CA VAL A 165 -13.16 7.11 6.18
C VAL A 165 -14.40 6.54 5.53
N LEU A 166 -15.50 7.29 5.55
CA LEU A 166 -16.80 6.90 5.01
C LEU A 166 -17.26 7.95 4.01
N SER A 167 -17.51 7.56 2.77
CA SER A 167 -18.14 8.43 1.78
C SER A 167 -19.64 8.16 1.72
N GLU A 168 -20.46 9.21 1.62
CA GLU A 168 -21.91 9.10 1.68
C GLU A 168 -22.55 8.76 0.34
N GLN A 169 -22.11 9.40 -0.75
CA GLN A 169 -22.84 9.40 -2.02
C GLN A 169 -22.07 8.76 -3.18
N ALA A 170 -20.74 8.91 -3.20
CA ALA A 170 -19.89 8.38 -4.26
C ALA A 170 -18.59 7.76 -3.69
N PRO A 171 -18.06 6.66 -4.26
CA PRO A 171 -16.79 6.11 -3.80
C PRO A 171 -15.66 7.10 -4.08
N VAL A 172 -14.74 7.23 -3.13
CA VAL A 172 -13.56 8.09 -3.25
C VAL A 172 -12.30 7.25 -3.18
N SER A 173 -11.23 7.67 -3.84
CA SER A 173 -9.89 7.11 -3.61
C SER A 173 -9.20 7.93 -2.54
N SER A 174 -8.95 7.36 -1.36
CA SER A 174 -8.32 8.08 -0.26
C SER A 174 -6.94 7.54 0.06
N PHE A 175 -6.03 8.44 0.41
CA PHE A 175 -4.68 8.11 0.86
C PHE A 175 -4.19 9.19 1.82
N VAL A 176 -3.24 8.86 2.69
CA VAL A 176 -2.72 9.81 3.65
C VAL A 176 -1.31 10.23 3.28
N LYS A 177 -1.08 11.52 3.08
CA LYS A 177 0.26 12.10 2.97
C LYS A 177 0.83 12.29 4.36
N PHE A 178 2.00 11.71 4.61
CA PHE A 178 2.73 11.80 5.87
C PHE A 178 4.08 12.48 5.62
N ILE A 179 4.38 13.51 6.40
CA ILE A 179 5.67 14.23 6.35
C ILE A 179 6.17 14.39 7.78
N ARG A 180 7.45 14.09 8.01
CA ARG A 180 8.13 14.31 9.28
C ARG A 180 9.40 15.11 9.07
N SER A 181 9.59 16.12 9.91
CA SER A 181 10.80 16.96 9.94
C SER A 181 11.22 17.25 11.38
N SER A 182 12.49 17.58 11.56
CA SER A 182 13.04 18.09 12.83
C SER A 182 13.87 19.34 12.54
N GLY A 183 13.31 20.51 12.81
CA GLY A 183 13.84 21.77 12.28
C GLY A 183 13.89 21.71 10.74
N LEU A 184 15.08 21.91 10.17
CA LEU A 184 15.35 21.82 8.73
C LEU A 184 15.73 20.40 8.25
N ALA A 185 15.90 19.45 9.17
CA ALA A 185 16.24 18.07 8.81
C ALA A 185 14.99 17.31 8.37
N SER A 186 15.00 16.79 7.14
CA SER A 186 13.98 15.84 6.67
C SER A 186 14.10 14.52 7.45
N LYS A 187 12.97 14.05 7.96
CA LYS A 187 12.86 12.79 8.72
C LYS A 187 11.89 11.82 8.04
N GLY A 188 11.58 12.08 6.77
CA GLY A 188 10.88 11.18 5.88
C GLY A 188 9.54 11.72 5.38
N VAL A 189 9.17 11.24 4.21
CA VAL A 189 7.93 11.55 3.51
C VAL A 189 7.38 10.27 2.92
N ASP A 190 6.12 9.95 3.20
CA ASP A 190 5.50 8.80 2.56
C ASP A 190 3.98 8.92 2.40
N ILE A 191 3.39 7.98 1.66
CA ILE A 191 1.95 7.84 1.47
C ILE A 191 1.47 6.58 2.19
N ILE A 192 0.60 6.76 3.19
CA ILE A 192 -0.09 5.66 3.85
C ILE A 192 -1.32 5.28 3.01
N SER A 193 -1.27 4.07 2.46
CA SER A 193 -2.39 3.44 1.76
C SER A 193 -3.46 2.92 2.74
N PRO A 194 -4.73 2.79 2.29
CA PRO A 194 -5.77 2.19 3.12
C PRO A 194 -5.40 0.74 3.49
N GLN A 195 -5.80 0.35 4.69
CA GLN A 195 -5.72 -1.03 5.15
C GLN A 195 -6.72 -1.90 4.38
N GLU A 196 -6.31 -3.13 4.09
CA GLU A 196 -7.22 -4.20 3.68
C GLU A 196 -8.06 -4.67 4.89
N SER A 197 -8.93 -5.68 4.69
CA SER A 197 -9.77 -6.20 5.78
C SER A 197 -8.94 -6.79 6.92
N ALA A 198 -9.43 -6.64 8.15
CA ALA A 198 -8.82 -7.24 9.33
C ALA A 198 -8.69 -8.77 9.18
N SER A 199 -7.56 -9.32 9.67
CA SER A 199 -7.22 -10.74 9.57
C SER A 199 -6.74 -11.28 10.91
N LEU A 200 -6.89 -12.60 11.12
CA LEU A 200 -6.25 -13.31 12.24
C LEU A 200 -4.74 -13.45 12.02
N GLU A 201 -4.32 -13.52 10.76
CA GLU A 201 -2.96 -13.87 10.36
C GLU A 201 -2.40 -12.88 9.31
N PRO A 202 -2.31 -11.57 9.61
CA PRO A 202 -1.80 -10.62 8.64
C PRO A 202 -0.30 -10.78 8.43
N VAL A 203 0.13 -10.63 7.16
CA VAL A 203 1.53 -10.66 6.72
C VAL A 203 1.89 -9.29 6.17
N LEU A 204 3.00 -8.72 6.63
CA LEU A 204 3.53 -7.42 6.25
C LEU A 204 4.87 -7.62 5.51
N PRO A 205 4.85 -7.92 4.19
CA PRO A 205 6.06 -8.15 3.41
C PRO A 205 6.78 -6.85 3.08
N GLY A 206 8.12 -6.81 3.10
CA GLY A 206 8.90 -5.64 2.66
C GLY A 206 9.76 -4.96 3.73
N VAL A 207 9.93 -5.57 4.91
CA VAL A 207 10.97 -5.16 5.88
C VAL A 207 12.34 -5.69 5.42
N SER A 208 13.42 -5.07 5.88
CA SER A 208 14.79 -5.47 5.49
C SER A 208 15.78 -5.28 6.64
N GLU A 209 16.90 -6.00 6.57
CA GLU A 209 17.99 -5.95 7.55
C GLU A 209 18.37 -4.51 7.92
N GLY A 210 18.49 -4.23 9.23
CA GLY A 210 18.90 -2.93 9.75
C GLY A 210 17.78 -1.89 9.85
N ASP A 211 16.56 -2.21 9.37
CA ASP A 211 15.41 -1.32 9.56
C ASP A 211 15.11 -1.12 11.05
N GLN A 212 14.86 0.13 11.43
CA GLN A 212 14.22 0.47 12.69
C GLN A 212 12.71 0.37 12.49
N ALA A 213 12.06 -0.59 13.15
CA ALA A 213 10.67 -0.92 12.88
C ALA A 213 9.74 -0.74 14.10
N LYS A 214 8.50 -0.34 13.83
CA LYS A 214 7.40 -0.35 14.81
C LYS A 214 6.20 -1.03 14.20
N ALA A 215 5.49 -1.85 14.99
CA ALA A 215 4.20 -2.41 14.61
C ALA A 215 3.05 -1.61 15.23
N TYR A 216 1.97 -1.48 14.47
CA TYR A 216 0.74 -0.81 14.86
C TYR A 216 -0.42 -1.76 14.67
N ILE A 217 -1.21 -1.97 15.72
CA ILE A 217 -2.23 -3.00 15.77
C ILE A 217 -3.54 -2.37 16.24
N TRP A 218 -4.64 -2.72 15.58
CA TRP A 218 -5.98 -2.28 15.97
C TRP A 218 -7.01 -3.38 15.79
N SER A 219 -7.96 -3.49 16.71
CA SER A 219 -9.14 -4.33 16.56
C SER A 219 -10.35 -3.74 17.27
N ASN A 220 -11.53 -4.18 16.86
CA ASN A 220 -12.78 -3.91 17.58
C ASN A 220 -12.93 -4.77 18.85
N LYS A 221 -12.08 -5.76 19.07
CA LYS A 221 -12.09 -6.66 20.23
C LYS A 221 -10.74 -6.62 20.93
N SER A 222 -10.73 -6.84 22.25
CA SER A 222 -9.49 -7.07 22.98
C SER A 222 -8.96 -8.47 22.65
N GLY A 223 -7.65 -8.64 22.69
CA GLY A 223 -7.04 -9.89 22.32
C GLY A 223 -5.55 -9.94 22.58
N LYS A 224 -4.93 -10.97 22.01
CA LYS A 224 -3.49 -11.21 22.04
C LYS A 224 -3.01 -11.42 20.62
N VAL A 225 -1.81 -10.94 20.35
CA VAL A 225 -1.12 -11.13 19.07
C VAL A 225 0.33 -11.50 19.31
N ASP A 226 0.76 -12.57 18.64
CA ASP A 226 2.16 -12.98 18.57
C ASP A 226 2.76 -12.43 17.27
N LEU A 227 3.85 -11.67 17.38
CA LEU A 227 4.58 -11.12 16.24
C LEU A 227 5.82 -11.97 15.94
N TYR A 228 6.05 -12.22 14.66
CA TYR A 228 7.14 -13.04 14.16
C TYR A 228 7.88 -12.36 13.01
N TRP A 229 9.20 -12.57 12.95
CA TRP A 229 9.97 -12.35 11.74
C TRP A 229 9.79 -13.53 10.80
N LEU A 230 9.61 -13.28 9.50
CA LEU A 230 9.75 -14.31 8.47
C LEU A 230 11.07 -14.10 7.72
N ASP A 231 11.83 -15.17 7.56
CA ASP A 231 12.96 -15.29 6.64
C ASP A 231 12.76 -16.49 5.70
N ASP A 232 13.80 -16.92 4.98
CA ASP A 232 13.77 -18.06 4.08
C ASP A 232 13.77 -19.43 4.80
N SER A 233 14.00 -19.43 6.12
CA SER A 233 14.09 -20.62 6.96
C SER A 233 12.83 -20.87 7.79
N GLY A 234 12.04 -19.83 8.08
CA GLY A 234 10.76 -19.94 8.79
C GLY A 234 10.39 -18.69 9.57
N LYS A 235 9.43 -18.85 10.50
CA LYS A 235 9.04 -17.79 11.44
C LYS A 235 9.84 -17.84 12.75
N LYS A 236 10.31 -16.69 13.23
CA LYS A 236 11.02 -16.51 14.50
C LYS A 236 10.25 -15.54 15.39
N SER A 237 10.00 -15.91 16.65
CA SER A 237 9.22 -15.08 17.57
C SER A 237 9.93 -13.74 17.86
N ILE A 238 9.16 -12.66 17.84
CA ILE A 238 9.60 -11.32 18.26
C ILE A 238 9.07 -11.05 19.67
N LYS A 239 7.74 -11.04 19.82
CA LYS A 239 7.06 -10.64 21.04
C LYS A 239 5.57 -11.01 20.99
N GLN A 240 5.00 -11.36 22.14
CA GLN A 240 3.55 -11.41 22.35
C GLN A 240 3.06 -10.08 22.93
N VAL A 241 1.92 -9.60 22.45
CA VAL A 241 1.35 -8.31 22.84
C VAL A 241 -0.13 -8.49 23.16
N ASP A 242 -0.53 -8.10 24.37
CA ASP A 242 -1.93 -7.90 24.72
C ASP A 242 -2.39 -6.54 24.17
N PHE A 243 -3.60 -6.48 23.60
CA PHE A 243 -4.20 -5.23 23.13
C PHE A 243 -5.67 -5.11 23.54
N SER A 244 -6.11 -3.87 23.71
CA SER A 244 -7.48 -3.55 24.09
C SER A 244 -8.34 -3.19 22.88
N ALA A 245 -9.62 -3.53 22.96
CA ALA A 245 -10.60 -3.18 21.94
C ALA A 245 -10.60 -1.66 21.66
N ARG A 246 -10.65 -1.31 20.38
CA ARG A 246 -10.76 0.06 19.86
C ARG A 246 -9.64 0.99 20.30
N GLN A 247 -8.46 0.43 20.55
CA GLN A 247 -7.25 1.17 20.86
C GLN A 247 -6.17 0.81 19.85
N ILE A 248 -5.41 1.83 19.41
CA ILE A 248 -4.16 1.56 18.70
C ILE A 248 -3.15 1.04 19.71
N GLN A 249 -2.59 -0.12 19.43
CA GLN A 249 -1.42 -0.64 20.12
C GLN A 249 -0.19 -0.38 19.25
N VAL A 250 0.77 0.37 19.79
CA VAL A 250 2.08 0.60 19.17
C VAL A 250 3.11 -0.28 19.84
N VAL A 251 3.95 -0.94 19.06
CA VAL A 251 4.95 -1.90 19.53
C VAL A 251 6.28 -1.54 18.89
N ASP A 252 7.27 -1.16 19.71
CA ASP A 252 8.65 -1.05 19.25
C ASP A 252 9.21 -2.46 19.00
N LEU A 253 9.74 -2.67 17.80
CA LEU A 253 10.37 -3.93 17.42
C LEU A 253 11.89 -3.80 17.57
N PRO A 254 12.62 -4.89 17.83
CA PRO A 254 14.07 -4.87 17.68
C PRO A 254 14.43 -4.55 16.21
N GLU A 255 15.67 -4.09 16.00
CA GLU A 255 16.22 -3.90 14.66
C GLU A 255 16.05 -5.17 13.83
N VAL A 256 15.63 -5.01 12.57
CA VAL A 256 15.28 -6.14 11.71
C VAL A 256 16.52 -7.00 11.44
N PRO A 257 16.51 -8.30 11.79
CA PRO A 257 17.66 -9.18 11.61
C PRO A 257 17.99 -9.45 10.13
N LYS A 258 19.23 -9.90 9.88
CA LYS A 258 19.66 -10.38 8.57
C LYS A 258 18.75 -11.50 8.03
N GLY A 259 18.43 -11.41 6.75
CA GLY A 259 17.60 -12.40 6.02
C GLY A 259 16.09 -12.24 6.21
N VAL A 260 15.65 -11.40 7.15
CA VAL A 260 14.23 -11.14 7.37
C VAL A 260 13.66 -10.27 6.25
N GLY A 261 12.51 -10.68 5.72
CA GLY A 261 11.82 -10.00 4.61
C GLY A 261 10.36 -9.66 4.87
N ALA A 262 9.76 -10.15 5.97
CA ALA A 262 8.37 -9.85 6.34
C ALA A 262 8.15 -9.93 7.86
N ILE A 263 7.10 -9.25 8.33
CA ILE A 263 6.51 -9.49 9.66
C ILE A 263 5.26 -10.34 9.48
N PHE A 264 5.09 -11.35 10.33
CA PHE A 264 3.87 -12.12 10.45
C PHE A 264 3.26 -11.92 11.83
N ALA A 265 1.96 -11.73 11.90
CA ALA A 265 1.24 -11.65 13.16
C ALA A 265 0.23 -12.78 13.24
N GLN A 266 0.11 -13.43 14.40
CA GLN A 266 -0.94 -14.41 14.68
C GLN A 266 -1.76 -13.90 15.87
N SER A 267 -3.03 -13.61 15.62
CA SER A 267 -3.95 -13.00 16.58
C SER A 267 -5.15 -13.87 16.85
N ASN A 268 -5.64 -13.87 18.09
CA ASN A 268 -6.86 -14.59 18.47
C ASN A 268 -8.17 -13.88 18.07
N VAL A 269 -8.08 -12.63 17.62
CA VAL A 269 -9.19 -11.85 17.04
C VAL A 269 -8.71 -11.13 15.77
N PRO A 270 -9.58 -10.87 14.77
CA PRO A 270 -9.13 -10.17 13.57
C PRO A 270 -8.59 -8.77 13.90
N ILE A 271 -7.41 -8.45 13.36
CA ILE A 271 -6.69 -7.19 13.56
C ILE A 271 -6.42 -6.52 12.22
N PHE A 272 -6.38 -5.19 12.22
CA PHE A 272 -5.64 -4.43 11.22
C PHE A 272 -4.21 -4.25 11.71
N ALA A 273 -3.24 -4.34 10.81
CA ALA A 273 -1.82 -4.27 11.14
C ALA A 273 -1.04 -3.47 10.10
N MET A 274 -0.17 -2.59 10.58
CA MET A 274 0.78 -1.82 9.79
C MET A 274 2.13 -1.82 10.51
N ALA A 275 3.22 -1.73 9.77
CA ALA A 275 4.53 -1.42 10.31
C ALA A 275 5.07 -0.12 9.72
N SER A 276 5.81 0.65 10.49
CA SER A 276 6.69 1.69 9.95
C SER A 276 8.11 1.18 9.92
N VAL A 277 8.83 1.43 8.84
CA VAL A 277 10.28 1.16 8.73
C VAL A 277 11.02 2.49 8.53
N GLU A 278 12.05 2.73 9.33
CA GLU A 278 12.87 3.93 9.25
C GLU A 278 14.30 3.57 8.87
N LYS A 279 14.86 4.35 7.95
CA LYS A 279 16.25 4.26 7.51
C LYS A 279 16.96 5.59 7.77
N SER A 280 18.11 5.53 8.43
CA SER A 280 18.94 6.71 8.68
C SER A 280 19.85 7.01 7.49
N GLY A 281 19.99 8.30 7.17
CA GLY A 281 20.92 8.84 6.18
C GLY A 281 22.02 9.68 6.84
N LYS A 282 22.75 10.46 6.04
CA LYS A 282 23.79 11.38 6.53
C LYS A 282 23.20 12.66 7.13
N ASP A 283 24.01 13.37 7.92
CA ASP A 283 23.71 14.71 8.43
C ASP A 283 22.37 14.81 9.17
N GLY A 284 22.00 13.74 9.85
CA GLY A 284 20.75 13.64 10.59
C GLY A 284 19.49 13.53 9.71
N GLN A 285 19.60 13.33 8.40
CA GLN A 285 18.45 12.96 7.56
C GLN A 285 18.03 11.52 7.86
N SER A 286 16.73 11.26 7.82
CA SER A 286 16.19 9.89 7.78
C SER A 286 14.96 9.85 6.87
N ASP A 287 14.58 8.65 6.47
CA ASP A 287 13.38 8.40 5.67
C ASP A 287 12.54 7.28 6.29
N ILE A 288 11.26 7.24 5.95
CA ILE A 288 10.28 6.34 6.55
C ILE A 288 9.34 5.78 5.49
N ALA A 289 9.00 4.50 5.60
CA ALA A 289 7.95 3.89 4.79
C ALA A 289 6.92 3.16 5.67
N PHE A 290 5.69 3.05 5.17
CA PHE A 290 4.60 2.35 5.84
C PHE A 290 4.22 1.05 5.12
N VAL A 291 4.46 -0.07 5.78
CA VAL A 291 4.19 -1.42 5.28
C VAL A 291 2.85 -1.88 5.86
N ASN A 292 1.82 -2.00 5.03
CA ASN A 292 0.55 -2.57 5.46
C ASN A 292 0.57 -4.09 5.40
N ALA A 293 -0.35 -4.72 6.12
CA ALA A 293 -0.70 -6.11 5.86
C ALA A 293 -1.22 -6.27 4.42
N VAL A 294 -0.75 -7.32 3.74
CA VAL A 294 -1.19 -7.70 2.40
C VAL A 294 -1.84 -9.07 2.48
N HIS A 295 -3.08 -9.20 2.01
CA HIS A 295 -3.81 -10.46 1.96
C HIS A 295 -3.08 -11.49 1.11
N SER A 296 -3.36 -12.76 1.42
CA SER A 296 -2.94 -13.87 0.56
C SER A 296 -3.75 -13.82 -0.72
N ILE A 297 -3.12 -13.50 -1.85
CA ILE A 297 -3.77 -13.31 -3.15
C ILE A 297 -3.28 -14.39 -4.12
N THR A 298 -4.21 -15.01 -4.85
CA THR A 298 -3.92 -16.06 -5.84
C THR A 298 -3.49 -15.50 -7.19
N ASN A 299 -4.05 -14.36 -7.62
CA ASN A 299 -3.60 -13.64 -8.81
C ASN A 299 -3.37 -12.17 -8.48
N SER A 300 -2.13 -11.70 -8.57
CA SER A 300 -1.79 -10.31 -8.28
C SER A 300 -0.83 -9.71 -9.29
N ALA A 301 -0.80 -8.38 -9.33
CA ALA A 301 0.14 -7.60 -10.11
C ALA A 301 0.83 -6.54 -9.26
N LEU A 302 2.06 -6.22 -9.63
CA LEU A 302 2.84 -5.14 -9.07
C LEU A 302 3.57 -4.43 -10.21
N VAL A 303 3.54 -3.10 -10.20
CA VAL A 303 4.28 -2.26 -11.14
C VAL A 303 5.26 -1.43 -10.32
N SER A 304 6.54 -1.45 -10.69
CA SER A 304 7.55 -0.58 -10.11
C SER A 304 7.72 0.67 -10.97
N PRO A 305 7.68 1.89 -10.39
CA PRO A 305 8.03 3.11 -11.09
C PRO A 305 9.56 3.33 -11.18
N PHE A 306 10.37 2.33 -10.79
CA PHE A 306 11.82 2.38 -10.84
C PHE A 306 12.40 1.21 -11.63
N SER A 307 13.71 1.29 -11.89
CA SER A 307 14.44 0.23 -12.57
C SER A 307 14.48 -1.08 -11.77
N ALA A 308 14.84 -2.17 -12.44
CA ALA A 308 14.98 -3.49 -11.83
C ALA A 308 16.09 -3.54 -10.74
N ASP A 309 17.08 -2.64 -10.79
CA ASP A 309 18.15 -2.53 -9.79
C ASP A 309 17.69 -1.86 -8.48
N GLU A 310 16.58 -1.11 -8.55
CA GLU A 310 16.01 -0.31 -7.46
C GLU A 310 14.80 -0.98 -6.80
N THR A 311 14.44 -2.18 -7.26
CA THR A 311 13.22 -2.89 -6.87
C THR A 311 13.55 -4.24 -6.27
N SER A 312 13.18 -4.44 -5.00
CA SER A 312 13.20 -5.74 -4.32
C SER A 312 11.79 -6.28 -4.18
N LEU A 313 11.57 -7.53 -4.59
CA LEU A 313 10.29 -8.23 -4.49
C LEU A 313 10.27 -9.09 -3.23
N HIS A 314 9.17 -9.03 -2.47
CA HIS A 314 8.95 -9.79 -1.24
C HIS A 314 7.69 -10.65 -1.40
N ILE A 315 7.86 -11.96 -1.47
CA ILE A 315 6.78 -12.94 -1.62
C ILE A 315 6.73 -13.77 -0.33
N ALA A 316 5.77 -13.47 0.53
CA ALA A 316 5.65 -14.09 1.84
C ALA A 316 4.46 -15.05 1.91
N ASN A 317 4.68 -16.18 2.59
CA ASN A 317 3.67 -17.19 2.84
C ASN A 317 3.37 -17.26 4.33
N GLY A 318 2.20 -16.78 4.75
CA GLY A 318 1.72 -16.88 6.13
C GLY A 318 0.96 -18.18 6.45
N SER A 319 0.86 -19.11 5.50
CA SER A 319 0.13 -20.38 5.65
C SER A 319 1.01 -21.51 6.23
N VAL A 320 0.33 -22.54 6.75
CA VAL A 320 0.93 -23.84 7.11
C VAL A 320 1.36 -24.67 5.91
N ASP A 321 0.79 -24.41 4.73
CA ASP A 321 1.09 -25.15 3.51
C ASP A 321 2.10 -24.39 2.63
N ASN A 322 2.94 -25.12 1.90
CA ASN A 322 3.81 -24.53 0.89
C ASN A 322 2.98 -23.94 -0.26
N ALA A 323 3.43 -22.82 -0.82
CA ALA A 323 2.84 -22.20 -1.99
C ALA A 323 3.79 -22.33 -3.19
N ASN A 324 3.26 -22.75 -4.34
CA ASN A 324 3.98 -22.71 -5.61
C ASN A 324 3.50 -21.51 -6.41
N VAL A 325 4.41 -20.59 -6.66
CA VAL A 325 4.15 -19.28 -7.24
C VAL A 325 4.74 -19.21 -8.64
N LYS A 326 3.94 -18.95 -9.66
CA LYS A 326 4.42 -18.56 -10.99
C LYS A 326 4.54 -17.04 -11.05
N LEU A 327 5.77 -16.54 -11.05
CA LEU A 327 6.09 -15.13 -11.23
C LEU A 327 6.41 -14.87 -12.71
N SER A 328 5.72 -13.91 -13.32
CA SER A 328 6.01 -13.42 -14.68
C SER A 328 6.45 -11.97 -14.61
N ALA A 329 7.47 -11.61 -15.37
CA ALA A 329 8.01 -10.26 -15.42
C ALA A 329 7.89 -9.68 -16.83
N TYR A 330 7.61 -8.38 -16.91
CA TYR A 330 7.39 -7.65 -18.14
C TYR A 330 8.20 -6.35 -18.13
N ASP A 331 8.66 -5.94 -19.31
CA ASP A 331 9.34 -4.65 -19.50
C ASP A 331 8.34 -3.49 -19.72
N SER A 332 8.87 -2.28 -19.90
CA SER A 332 8.08 -1.06 -20.12
C SER A 332 7.40 -0.98 -21.49
N SER A 333 7.58 -1.97 -22.37
CA SER A 333 6.79 -2.12 -23.59
C SER A 333 5.60 -3.07 -23.40
N GLY A 334 5.50 -3.72 -22.24
CA GLY A 334 4.51 -4.77 -21.96
C GLY A 334 4.93 -6.15 -22.47
N LEU A 335 6.18 -6.32 -22.94
CA LEU A 335 6.68 -7.63 -23.35
C LEU A 335 7.07 -8.46 -22.13
N LYS A 336 6.66 -9.72 -22.11
CA LYS A 336 7.07 -10.69 -21.09
C LYS A 336 8.55 -11.02 -21.28
N VAL A 337 9.39 -10.65 -20.32
CA VAL A 337 10.85 -10.82 -20.38
C VAL A 337 11.37 -11.98 -19.56
N ALA A 338 10.56 -12.50 -18.63
CA ALA A 338 10.90 -13.70 -17.85
C ALA A 338 9.66 -14.36 -17.22
N SER A 339 9.78 -15.65 -16.90
CA SER A 339 8.85 -16.36 -16.03
C SER A 339 9.61 -17.37 -15.17
N LYS A 340 9.31 -17.44 -13.87
CA LYS A 340 9.94 -18.37 -12.92
C LYS A 340 8.86 -18.96 -12.01
N THR A 341 9.05 -20.23 -11.64
CA THR A 341 8.28 -20.86 -10.55
C THR A 341 9.11 -20.80 -9.28
N ILE A 342 8.51 -20.34 -8.20
CA ILE A 342 9.14 -20.18 -6.89
C ILE A 342 8.30 -20.98 -5.89
N GLU A 343 8.93 -21.90 -5.19
CA GLU A 343 8.34 -22.50 -3.99
C GLU A 343 8.55 -21.55 -2.82
N VAL A 344 7.48 -21.16 -2.15
CA VAL A 344 7.50 -20.39 -0.91
C VAL A 344 6.98 -21.30 0.20
N LYS A 345 7.89 -21.80 1.03
CA LYS A 345 7.57 -22.73 2.12
C LYS A 345 6.65 -22.08 3.14
N SER A 346 5.97 -22.91 3.93
CA SER A 346 5.12 -22.43 5.02
C SER A 346 5.88 -21.50 5.96
N TYR A 347 5.24 -20.38 6.32
CA TYR A 347 5.82 -19.36 7.19
C TYR A 347 7.21 -18.84 6.77
N THR A 348 7.44 -18.67 5.46
CA THR A 348 8.70 -18.10 4.93
C THR A 348 8.44 -16.89 4.04
N VAL A 349 9.51 -16.17 3.70
CA VAL A 349 9.51 -15.12 2.68
C VAL A 349 10.64 -15.34 1.68
N SER A 350 10.32 -15.20 0.40
CA SER A 350 11.30 -15.12 -0.67
C SER A 350 11.54 -13.65 -1.03
N THR A 351 12.80 -13.21 -0.92
CA THR A 351 13.22 -11.85 -1.30
C THR A 351 14.08 -11.94 -2.56
N ILE A 352 13.68 -11.25 -3.63
CA ILE A 352 14.31 -11.34 -4.96
C ILE A 352 14.53 -9.93 -5.49
N LEU A 353 15.76 -9.59 -5.92
CA LEU A 353 15.97 -8.35 -6.66
C LEU A 353 15.41 -8.50 -8.07
N ALA A 354 14.65 -7.51 -8.54
CA ALA A 354 14.03 -7.57 -9.86
C ALA A 354 15.05 -7.79 -10.98
N LYS A 355 16.25 -7.20 -10.86
CA LYS A 355 17.36 -7.42 -11.81
C LYS A 355 17.78 -8.88 -11.97
N ASP A 356 17.67 -9.69 -10.90
CA ASP A 356 18.04 -11.12 -10.90
C ASP A 356 16.96 -11.97 -11.59
N ILE A 357 15.79 -11.39 -11.85
CA ILE A 357 14.77 -11.95 -12.74
C ILE A 357 15.09 -11.53 -14.17
N ASN A 358 15.14 -10.22 -14.42
CA ASN A 358 15.54 -9.62 -15.68
C ASN A 358 15.84 -8.12 -15.47
N PRO A 359 16.94 -7.56 -16.02
CA PRO A 359 17.29 -6.14 -15.84
C PRO A 359 16.29 -5.15 -16.46
N LYS A 360 15.41 -5.59 -17.38
CA LYS A 360 14.37 -4.75 -17.97
C LYS A 360 13.02 -4.85 -17.26
N ALA A 361 12.88 -5.69 -16.25
CA ALA A 361 11.60 -5.95 -15.60
C ALA A 361 11.14 -4.75 -14.76
N VAL A 362 9.93 -4.27 -15.05
CA VAL A 362 9.25 -3.18 -14.31
C VAL A 362 7.84 -3.56 -13.87
N MET A 363 7.23 -4.57 -14.47
CA MET A 363 5.93 -5.11 -14.06
C MET A 363 6.03 -6.60 -13.75
N PHE A 364 5.32 -7.03 -12.71
CA PHE A 364 5.34 -8.40 -12.21
C PHE A 364 3.92 -8.89 -12.01
N THR A 365 3.58 -10.06 -12.54
CA THR A 365 2.36 -10.77 -12.20
C THR A 365 2.68 -12.06 -11.47
N LEU A 366 1.85 -12.37 -10.48
CA LEU A 366 1.99 -13.51 -9.62
C LEU A 366 0.74 -14.37 -9.72
N LYS A 367 0.92 -15.67 -9.94
CA LYS A 367 -0.15 -16.66 -9.91
C LYS A 367 0.19 -17.80 -8.93
N SER A 368 -0.71 -18.09 -8.00
CA SER A 368 -0.60 -19.15 -6.99
C SER A 368 -1.96 -19.80 -6.73
N LYS A 369 -1.97 -21.08 -6.34
CA LYS A 369 -3.22 -21.79 -5.97
C LYS A 369 -3.68 -21.47 -4.54
N SER A 370 -2.74 -21.38 -3.60
CA SER A 370 -3.01 -21.14 -2.17
C SER A 370 -2.93 -19.66 -1.77
N GLY A 371 -2.50 -18.81 -2.72
CA GLY A 371 -2.26 -17.39 -2.51
C GLY A 371 -0.97 -17.12 -1.73
N VAL A 372 -0.43 -15.92 -1.87
CA VAL A 372 0.70 -15.40 -1.10
C VAL A 372 0.56 -13.89 -0.92
N SER A 373 1.23 -13.34 0.08
CA SER A 373 1.31 -11.89 0.28
C SER A 373 2.49 -11.34 -0.52
N PHE A 374 2.23 -10.41 -1.44
CA PHE A 374 3.23 -9.91 -2.38
C PHE A 374 3.33 -8.38 -2.33
N ALA A 375 4.55 -7.87 -2.16
CA ALA A 375 4.87 -6.46 -2.24
C ALA A 375 6.28 -6.24 -2.77
N SER A 376 6.61 -4.99 -3.04
CA SER A 376 7.97 -4.58 -3.36
C SER A 376 8.45 -3.51 -2.39
N ARG A 377 9.75 -3.54 -2.13
CA ARG A 377 10.48 -2.48 -1.46
C ARG A 377 11.29 -1.74 -2.51
N ILE A 378 11.19 -0.42 -2.48
CA ILE A 378 11.79 0.47 -3.46
C ILE A 378 12.92 1.24 -2.80
N GLN A 379 14.02 1.36 -3.54
CA GLN A 379 15.12 2.27 -3.24
C GLN A 379 15.29 3.22 -4.43
N SER A 380 16.05 4.30 -4.24
CA SER A 380 16.38 5.20 -5.34
C SER A 380 17.88 5.42 -5.40
N LYS A 381 18.47 5.11 -6.55
CA LYS A 381 19.88 5.40 -6.85
C LYS A 381 20.15 6.89 -6.75
N ALA A 382 19.26 7.75 -7.25
CA ALA A 382 19.42 9.20 -7.16
C ALA A 382 19.48 9.68 -5.70
N VAL A 383 18.62 9.15 -4.83
CA VAL A 383 18.61 9.49 -3.38
C VAL A 383 19.86 8.95 -2.68
N ASN A 384 20.22 7.70 -2.96
CA ASN A 384 21.39 7.05 -2.38
C ASN A 384 22.72 7.72 -2.81
N ASP A 385 22.88 8.04 -4.10
CA ASP A 385 24.06 8.71 -4.65
C ASP A 385 24.23 10.12 -4.08
N ALA A 386 23.11 10.80 -3.75
CA ALA A 386 23.12 12.07 -3.03
C ALA A 386 23.43 11.93 -1.52
N GLY A 387 23.64 10.70 -1.02
CA GLY A 387 23.99 10.42 0.37
C GLY A 387 22.81 10.43 1.36
N PHE A 388 21.58 10.41 0.86
CA PHE A 388 20.37 10.37 1.68
C PHE A 388 19.82 8.94 1.78
N ALA A 389 19.12 8.66 2.89
CA ALA A 389 18.26 7.50 2.99
C ALA A 389 17.01 7.70 2.12
N GLY A 390 16.67 6.68 1.35
CA GLY A 390 15.40 6.55 0.64
C GLY A 390 14.80 5.17 0.90
N VAL A 391 13.56 5.10 1.35
CA VAL A 391 12.81 3.85 1.49
C VAL A 391 11.36 4.06 1.12
N ALA A 392 10.82 3.20 0.26
CA ALA A 392 9.40 3.16 -0.02
C ALA A 392 8.90 1.73 -0.21
N TRP A 393 7.57 1.57 -0.19
CA TRP A 393 6.92 0.27 -0.21
C TRP A 393 5.67 0.29 -1.08
N ILE A 394 5.53 -0.71 -1.97
CA ILE A 394 4.40 -0.82 -2.90
C ILE A 394 3.78 -2.21 -2.71
N PRO A 395 2.52 -2.32 -2.24
CA PRO A 395 1.82 -3.60 -2.22
C PRO A 395 1.35 -3.99 -3.62
N SER A 396 1.28 -5.28 -3.88
CA SER A 396 0.60 -5.79 -5.07
C SER A 396 -0.91 -5.49 -5.04
N LYS A 397 -1.54 -5.57 -6.21
CA LYS A 397 -2.99 -5.47 -6.40
C LYS A 397 -3.54 -6.81 -6.85
N SER A 398 -4.71 -7.18 -6.35
CA SER A 398 -5.45 -8.33 -6.87
C SER A 398 -5.84 -8.11 -8.33
N LEU A 399 -5.66 -9.16 -9.13
CA LEU A 399 -6.17 -9.29 -10.50
C LEU A 399 -7.43 -10.18 -10.55
N ASP A 400 -7.99 -10.53 -9.40
CA ASP A 400 -9.26 -11.23 -9.34
C ASP A 400 -10.41 -10.23 -9.45
N PRO A 401 -11.49 -10.59 -10.17
CA PRO A 401 -12.63 -9.70 -10.33
C PRO A 401 -13.31 -9.45 -8.99
N ASN A 402 -13.62 -8.18 -8.72
CA ASN A 402 -14.46 -7.82 -7.58
C ASN A 402 -15.86 -8.44 -7.77
N SER A 403 -16.29 -9.27 -6.82
CA SER A 403 -17.62 -9.87 -6.82
C SER A 403 -18.47 -9.32 -5.68
N ILE A 404 -19.74 -9.02 -5.96
CA ILE A 404 -20.73 -8.62 -4.96
C ILE A 404 -21.89 -9.59 -5.06
N SER A 405 -22.12 -10.36 -4.00
CA SER A 405 -23.29 -11.25 -3.89
C SER A 405 -24.47 -10.46 -3.33
N VAL A 406 -25.46 -10.15 -4.18
CA VAL A 406 -26.70 -9.47 -3.76
C VAL A 406 -27.74 -10.51 -3.38
N LYS A 407 -28.11 -10.57 -2.11
CA LYS A 407 -29.23 -11.41 -1.64
C LYS A 407 -30.51 -10.60 -1.61
N VAL A 408 -31.37 -10.80 -2.60
CA VAL A 408 -32.73 -10.22 -2.62
C VAL A 408 -33.64 -11.10 -1.77
N ARG A 409 -34.36 -10.49 -0.82
CA ARG A 409 -35.47 -11.15 -0.11
C ARG A 409 -36.76 -10.40 -0.45
N SER A 410 -37.74 -11.12 -1.00
CA SER A 410 -39.08 -10.57 -1.16
C SER A 410 -39.77 -10.51 0.21
N ASN A 411 -40.19 -9.32 0.63
CA ASN A 411 -41.05 -9.15 1.79
C ASN A 411 -42.44 -8.70 1.29
N PRO A 412 -43.42 -9.62 1.16
CA PRO A 412 -44.76 -9.28 0.67
C PRO A 412 -45.54 -8.34 1.59
N SER A 413 -45.04 -8.04 2.81
CA SER A 413 -45.61 -7.03 3.70
C SER A 413 -45.30 -5.58 3.28
N ILE A 414 -44.45 -5.37 2.28
CA ILE A 414 -44.06 -4.05 1.75
C ILE A 414 -44.67 -3.88 0.34
N VAL A 415 -45.98 -4.08 0.25
CA VAL A 415 -46.79 -3.58 -0.86
C VAL A 415 -47.82 -2.64 -0.22
N LYS A 416 -47.74 -1.35 -0.56
CA LYS A 416 -48.73 -0.35 -0.17
C LYS A 416 -49.83 -0.28 -1.20
#